data_AF-A0AAD5K3Q0-F1
#
_entry.id   AF-A0AAD5K3Q0-F1
#
_cell.length_a   1.000
_cell.length_b   1.000
_cell.length_c   1.000
_cell.angle_alpha   90.00
_cell.angle_beta   90.00
_cell.angle_gamma   90.00
#
_symmetry.space_group_name_H-M   'P 1'
#
loop_
_entity.id
_entity.type
_entity.pdbx_description
1 polymer ?
#
loop_
_entity_poly.entity_id
_entity_poly.type
_entity_poly.pdbx_seq_one_letter_code
_entity_poly.pdbx_strand_id
1 'polypeptide(L)'
;MSKLSEQSTTSSTISTTLTFDATPKLEPPPLTFEQAILVAESNLHYGHVNLAIEQGSVLKQEILNWMVRVYKLTSTSLGEKGRYEEELEEAKAMVAFAPRDPAGYLVAGRRYANQGLQRRALEVYSKGLKAVSTSHPEYRLLLDGKVTAEKYIGHKVDFVAQLPIELLDPIMAHLDCETIAESVVVSKAWKKKLTSVKTCQIKLAIFRRAQVWFDPLVNHNSRWLPAHEDAVVYYRQQLKLDFGSIAARLGRKDTAVKARYYEIHSRYSQESGGDRVSCRLPLRQKQQH
;
A
#
# COMPACT_ATOMS: atom_id res chain seq x y z
N MET A 1 5.80 58.22 -58.21
CA MET A 1 5.18 57.66 -59.44
C MET A 1 4.05 56.74 -59.01
N SER A 2 2.84 57.28 -59.04
CA SER A 2 1.58 56.60 -58.71
C SER A 2 1.16 55.64 -59.82
N LYS A 3 0.60 54.49 -59.46
CA LYS A 3 -0.52 53.87 -60.20
C LYS A 3 -1.48 53.16 -59.23
N LEU A 4 -2.69 53.73 -59.19
CA LEU A 4 -3.96 53.09 -58.85
C LEU A 4 -4.25 51.92 -59.82
N SER A 5 -5.02 50.93 -59.38
CA SER A 5 -6.01 50.15 -60.17
C SER A 5 -6.54 49.01 -59.27
N GLU A 6 -7.68 49.18 -58.61
CA GLU A 6 -9.02 48.74 -59.02
C GLU A 6 -9.45 47.44 -58.31
N GLN A 7 -10.48 47.60 -57.48
CA GLN A 7 -11.23 46.52 -56.85
C GLN A 7 -12.27 46.00 -57.85
N SER A 8 -12.27 44.69 -58.11
CA SER A 8 -13.40 44.00 -58.76
C SER A 8 -14.06 43.06 -57.76
N THR A 9 -15.28 43.41 -57.38
CA THR A 9 -16.25 42.56 -56.69
C THR A 9 -16.80 41.51 -57.66
N THR A 10 -16.62 40.23 -57.35
CA THR A 10 -17.33 39.13 -58.02
C THR A 10 -18.13 38.34 -57.00
N SER A 11 -19.45 38.48 -57.05
CA SER A 11 -20.43 37.59 -56.43
C SER A 11 -20.26 36.18 -56.99
N SER A 12 -19.91 35.22 -56.13
CA SER A 12 -19.98 33.80 -56.44
C SER A 12 -21.33 33.26 -55.97
N THR A 13 -22.20 33.01 -56.93
CA THR A 13 -23.46 32.28 -56.76
C THR A 13 -23.12 30.80 -56.50
N ILE A 14 -23.46 30.33 -55.31
CA ILE A 14 -23.36 28.92 -54.93
C ILE A 14 -24.48 28.15 -55.64
N SER A 15 -24.14 27.43 -56.71
CA SER A 15 -24.98 26.36 -57.26
C SER A 15 -24.54 25.03 -56.67
N THR A 16 -25.23 24.59 -55.63
CA THR A 16 -25.05 23.24 -55.05
C THR A 16 -25.87 22.25 -55.87
N THR A 17 -25.23 21.62 -56.86
CA THR A 17 -25.74 20.43 -57.55
C THR A 17 -25.49 19.23 -56.65
N LEU A 18 -26.55 18.71 -56.02
CA LEU A 18 -26.53 17.45 -55.27
C LEU A 18 -26.43 16.27 -56.26
N THR A 19 -25.21 15.78 -56.50
CA THR A 19 -24.98 14.45 -57.09
C THR A 19 -25.09 13.41 -55.99
N PHE A 20 -26.23 12.74 -55.94
CA PHE A 20 -26.51 11.57 -55.10
C PHE A 20 -26.14 10.32 -55.91
N ASP A 21 -24.88 9.88 -55.86
CA ASP A 21 -24.56 8.46 -56.11
C ASP A 21 -23.12 8.12 -55.66
N ALA A 22 -23.02 7.59 -54.44
CA ALA A 22 -21.93 6.75 -54.00
C ALA A 22 -22.49 5.92 -52.84
N THR A 23 -23.04 4.76 -53.16
CA THR A 23 -23.32 3.75 -52.14
C THR A 23 -22.01 3.50 -51.37
N PRO A 24 -21.96 3.72 -50.05
CA PRO A 24 -20.79 3.40 -49.27
C PRO A 24 -20.53 1.92 -49.47
N LYS A 25 -19.38 1.58 -50.05
CA LYS A 25 -18.90 0.21 -50.18
C LYS A 25 -18.84 -0.34 -48.75
N LEU A 26 -19.88 -1.08 -48.37
CA LEU A 26 -20.06 -1.60 -47.03
C LEU A 26 -18.91 -2.60 -46.83
N GLU A 27 -17.84 -2.16 -46.15
CA GLU A 27 -16.79 -3.09 -45.76
C GLU A 27 -17.46 -4.21 -44.96
N PRO A 28 -17.18 -5.48 -45.28
CA PRO A 28 -17.77 -6.58 -44.55
C PRO A 28 -17.45 -6.39 -43.06
N PRO A 29 -18.41 -6.70 -42.16
CA PRO A 29 -18.19 -6.55 -40.74
C PRO A 29 -16.91 -7.32 -40.33
N PRO A 30 -16.09 -6.76 -39.43
CA PRO A 30 -14.86 -7.40 -39.00
C PRO A 30 -15.20 -8.81 -38.46
N LEU A 31 -14.47 -9.81 -38.95
CA LEU A 31 -14.64 -11.20 -38.54
C LEU A 31 -14.52 -11.31 -37.02
N THR A 32 -15.37 -12.11 -36.39
CA THR A 32 -15.17 -12.49 -34.98
C THR A 32 -13.91 -13.34 -34.83
N PHE A 33 -13.36 -13.42 -33.62
CA PHE A 33 -12.19 -14.28 -33.37
C PHE A 33 -12.43 -15.74 -33.79
N GLU A 34 -13.62 -16.27 -33.51
CA GLU A 34 -13.99 -17.63 -33.92
C GLU A 34 -14.01 -17.77 -35.45
N GLN A 35 -14.56 -16.78 -36.15
CA GLN A 35 -14.58 -16.79 -37.62
C GLN A 35 -13.16 -16.68 -38.20
N ALA A 36 -12.30 -15.85 -37.61
CA ALA A 36 -10.91 -15.72 -38.05
C ALA A 36 -10.10 -17.01 -37.83
N ILE A 37 -10.35 -17.73 -36.72
CA ILE A 37 -9.76 -19.06 -36.47
C ILE A 37 -10.20 -20.05 -37.55
N LEU A 38 -11.52 -20.15 -37.80
CA LEU A 38 -12.06 -21.06 -38.80
C LEU A 38 -11.51 -20.81 -40.20
N VAL A 39 -11.31 -19.54 -40.58
CA VAL A 39 -10.70 -19.17 -41.86
C VAL A 39 -9.25 -19.65 -41.94
N ALA A 40 -8.45 -19.45 -40.88
CA ALA A 40 -7.06 -19.91 -40.84
C ALA A 40 -6.96 -21.46 -40.89
N GLU A 41 -7.85 -22.16 -40.17
CA GLU A 41 -7.93 -23.63 -40.19
C GLU A 41 -8.36 -24.17 -41.56
N SER A 42 -9.32 -23.53 -42.21
CA SER A 42 -9.75 -23.86 -43.57
C SER A 42 -8.60 -23.71 -44.57
N ASN A 43 -7.87 -22.58 -44.53
CA ASN A 43 -6.72 -22.37 -45.39
C ASN A 43 -5.62 -23.42 -45.17
N LEU A 44 -5.40 -23.83 -43.92
CA LEU A 44 -4.49 -24.93 -43.62
C LEU A 44 -4.97 -26.25 -44.25
N HIS A 45 -6.27 -26.56 -44.14
CA HIS A 45 -6.88 -27.75 -44.71
C HIS A 45 -6.75 -27.82 -46.24
N TYR A 46 -6.92 -26.69 -46.93
CA TYR A 46 -6.79 -26.60 -48.39
C TYR A 46 -5.33 -26.46 -48.88
N GLY A 47 -4.33 -26.59 -48.00
CA GLY A 47 -2.91 -26.54 -48.37
C GLY A 47 -2.35 -25.13 -48.58
N HIS A 48 -3.12 -24.08 -48.25
CA HIS A 48 -2.68 -22.69 -48.27
C HIS A 48 -1.88 -22.34 -47.00
N VAL A 49 -0.79 -23.08 -46.75
CA VAL A 49 -0.03 -23.05 -45.49
C VAL A 49 0.51 -21.64 -45.15
N ASN A 50 1.07 -20.93 -46.14
CA ASN A 50 1.62 -19.58 -45.90
C ASN A 50 0.52 -18.58 -45.47
N LEU A 51 -0.66 -18.66 -46.08
CA LEU A 51 -1.80 -17.81 -45.74
C LEU A 51 -2.31 -18.13 -44.32
N ALA A 52 -2.39 -19.42 -43.97
CA ALA A 52 -2.75 -19.84 -42.61
C ALA A 52 -1.74 -19.35 -41.56
N ILE A 53 -0.43 -19.38 -41.87
CA ILE A 53 0.62 -18.85 -40.99
C ILE A 53 0.47 -17.33 -40.80
N GLU A 54 0.25 -16.59 -41.88
CA GLU A 54 0.08 -15.13 -41.84
C GLU A 54 -1.15 -14.76 -40.99
N GLN A 55 -2.29 -15.38 -41.28
CA GLN A 55 -3.53 -15.15 -40.54
C GLN A 55 -3.41 -15.54 -39.06
N GLY A 56 -2.81 -16.70 -38.77
CA GLY A 56 -2.56 -17.13 -37.40
C GLY A 56 -1.64 -16.17 -36.64
N SER A 57 -0.65 -15.59 -37.31
CA SER A 57 0.27 -14.61 -36.72
C SER A 57 -0.44 -13.29 -36.39
N VAL A 58 -1.29 -12.79 -37.30
CA VAL A 58 -2.12 -11.60 -37.07
C VAL A 58 -3.07 -11.84 -35.90
N LEU A 59 -3.81 -12.95 -35.92
CA LEU A 59 -4.75 -13.32 -34.87
C LEU A 59 -4.06 -13.42 -33.49
N LYS A 60 -2.90 -14.06 -33.42
CA LYS A 60 -2.11 -14.14 -32.20
C LYS A 60 -1.77 -12.75 -31.65
N GLN A 61 -1.34 -11.83 -32.51
CA GLN A 61 -0.99 -10.47 -32.10
C GLN A 61 -2.22 -9.69 -31.62
N GLU A 62 -3.36 -9.85 -32.28
CA GLU A 62 -4.62 -9.22 -31.85
C GLU A 62 -5.10 -9.72 -30.49
N ILE A 63 -5.04 -11.04 -30.26
CA ILE A 63 -5.38 -11.65 -28.97
C ILE A 63 -4.46 -11.10 -27.88
N LEU A 64 -3.14 -11.06 -28.12
CA LEU A 64 -2.21 -10.49 -27.16
C LEU A 64 -2.52 -9.02 -26.86
N ASN A 65 -2.84 -8.20 -27.87
CA ASN A 65 -3.22 -6.81 -27.68
C ASN A 65 -4.50 -6.66 -26.85
N TRP A 66 -5.51 -7.51 -27.08
CA TRP A 66 -6.73 -7.54 -26.29
C TRP A 66 -6.47 -7.96 -24.84
N MET A 67 -5.66 -9.00 -24.63
CA MET A 67 -5.25 -9.42 -23.29
C MET A 67 -4.55 -8.27 -22.55
N VAL A 68 -3.56 -7.61 -23.16
CA VAL A 68 -2.89 -6.45 -22.56
C VAL A 68 -3.89 -5.38 -22.14
N ARG A 69 -4.88 -5.06 -23.00
CA ARG A 69 -5.91 -4.04 -22.71
C ARG A 69 -6.80 -4.44 -21.53
N VAL A 70 -7.28 -5.68 -21.50
CA VAL A 70 -8.13 -6.18 -20.40
C VAL A 70 -7.36 -6.15 -19.09
N TYR A 71 -6.14 -6.69 -19.06
CA TYR A 71 -5.29 -6.70 -17.87
C TYR A 71 -4.91 -5.27 -17.41
N LYS A 72 -4.67 -4.34 -18.34
CA LYS A 72 -4.41 -2.92 -18.00
C LYS A 72 -5.64 -2.27 -17.35
N LEU A 73 -6.84 -2.56 -17.86
CA LEU A 73 -8.09 -2.05 -17.30
C LEU A 73 -8.34 -2.61 -15.90
N THR A 74 -8.26 -3.94 -15.73
CA THR A 74 -8.44 -4.62 -14.43
C THR A 74 -7.43 -4.12 -13.42
N SER A 75 -6.16 -4.05 -13.80
CA SER A 75 -5.08 -3.54 -12.96
C SER A 75 -5.34 -2.11 -12.49
N THR A 76 -5.75 -1.21 -13.40
CA THR A 76 -6.07 0.19 -13.04
C THR A 76 -7.21 0.24 -12.02
N SER A 77 -8.28 -0.53 -12.23
CA SER A 77 -9.41 -0.62 -11.30
C SER A 77 -9.03 -1.22 -9.94
N LEU A 78 -8.11 -2.19 -9.90
CA LEU A 78 -7.58 -2.75 -8.65
C LEU A 78 -6.76 -1.71 -7.88
N GLY A 79 -5.93 -0.94 -8.58
CA GLY A 79 -5.16 0.17 -8.01
C GLY A 79 -6.05 1.25 -7.39
N GLU A 80 -7.14 1.62 -8.06
CA GLU A 80 -8.14 2.57 -7.53
C GLU A 80 -8.84 2.05 -6.27
N LYS A 81 -9.05 0.73 -6.17
CA LYS A 81 -9.63 0.08 -4.98
C LYS A 81 -8.61 -0.22 -3.87
N GLY A 82 -7.34 0.15 -4.05
CA GLY A 82 -6.29 -0.13 -3.07
C GLY A 82 -5.81 -1.59 -3.03
N ARG A 83 -6.22 -2.44 -4.00
CA ARG A 83 -5.85 -3.86 -4.08
C ARG A 83 -4.50 -4.04 -4.77
N TYR A 84 -3.46 -3.49 -4.15
CA TYR A 84 -2.14 -3.33 -4.78
C TYR A 84 -1.38 -4.62 -5.06
N GLU A 85 -1.58 -5.66 -4.24
CA GLU A 85 -0.97 -6.98 -4.46
C GLU A 85 -1.49 -7.57 -5.78
N GLU A 86 -2.80 -7.53 -5.97
CA GLU A 86 -3.48 -8.04 -7.16
C GLU A 86 -3.16 -7.21 -8.40
N GLU A 87 -3.08 -5.88 -8.26
CA GLU A 87 -2.60 -4.99 -9.33
C GLU A 87 -1.21 -5.40 -9.84
N LEU A 88 -0.30 -5.80 -8.94
CA LEU A 88 1.04 -6.27 -9.30
C LEU A 88 1.02 -7.67 -9.93
N GLU A 89 0.11 -8.55 -9.55
CA GLU A 89 -0.07 -9.85 -10.21
C GLU A 89 -0.58 -9.67 -11.65
N GLU A 90 -1.53 -8.77 -11.89
CA GLU A 90 -1.98 -8.43 -13.24
C GLU A 90 -0.83 -7.88 -14.09
N ALA A 91 0.01 -7.01 -13.54
CA ALA A 91 1.19 -6.50 -14.22
C ALA A 91 2.21 -7.60 -14.56
N LYS A 92 2.43 -8.56 -13.66
CA LYS A 92 3.30 -9.71 -13.90
C LYS A 92 2.75 -10.59 -15.02
N ALA A 93 1.44 -10.84 -15.04
CA ALA A 93 0.78 -11.57 -16.11
C ALA A 93 1.02 -10.90 -17.47
N MET A 94 0.81 -9.57 -17.56
CA MET A 94 1.07 -8.80 -18.78
C MET A 94 2.50 -8.96 -19.29
N VAL A 95 3.49 -8.86 -18.40
CA VAL A 95 4.90 -9.07 -18.76
C VAL A 95 5.16 -10.51 -19.22
N ALA A 96 4.46 -11.50 -18.66
CA ALA A 96 4.65 -12.91 -19.01
C ALA A 96 4.14 -13.25 -20.42
N PHE A 97 2.93 -12.80 -20.79
CA PHE A 97 2.37 -13.10 -22.11
C PHE A 97 2.78 -12.11 -23.21
N ALA A 98 3.09 -10.86 -22.85
CA ALA A 98 3.51 -9.81 -23.79
C ALA A 98 4.79 -9.10 -23.31
N PRO A 99 5.96 -9.78 -23.27
CA PRO A 99 7.19 -9.23 -22.69
C PRO A 99 7.77 -8.01 -23.44
N ARG A 100 7.36 -7.80 -24.71
CA ARG A 100 7.74 -6.66 -25.55
C ARG A 100 6.76 -5.50 -25.48
N ASP A 101 5.65 -5.67 -24.77
CA ASP A 101 4.67 -4.61 -24.52
C ASP A 101 5.05 -3.86 -23.22
N PRO A 102 5.05 -2.52 -23.22
CA PRO A 102 5.46 -1.73 -22.06
C PRO A 102 4.44 -1.71 -20.93
N ALA A 103 3.17 -2.06 -21.17
CA ALA A 103 2.08 -1.78 -20.25
C ALA A 103 2.28 -2.46 -18.89
N GLY A 104 2.74 -3.71 -18.85
CA GLY A 104 3.00 -4.43 -17.60
C GLY A 104 4.12 -3.79 -16.78
N TYR A 105 5.20 -3.35 -17.43
CA TYR A 105 6.28 -2.62 -16.78
C TYR A 105 5.84 -1.25 -16.27
N LEU A 106 5.00 -0.54 -17.04
CA LEU A 106 4.49 0.77 -16.66
C LEU A 106 3.59 0.69 -15.42
N VAL A 107 2.69 -0.29 -15.38
CA VAL A 107 1.82 -0.53 -14.22
C VAL A 107 2.66 -0.86 -12.98
N ALA A 108 3.52 -1.88 -13.05
CA ALA A 108 4.32 -2.29 -11.90
C ALA A 108 5.28 -1.18 -11.43
N GLY A 109 5.94 -0.49 -12.36
CA GLY A 109 6.82 0.63 -12.05
C GLY A 109 6.08 1.77 -11.35
N ARG A 110 4.89 2.14 -11.84
CA ARG A 110 4.07 3.18 -11.24
C ARG A 110 3.60 2.80 -9.84
N ARG A 111 3.16 1.55 -9.65
CA ARG A 111 2.73 1.04 -8.34
C ARG A 111 3.85 1.09 -7.32
N TYR A 112 5.06 0.64 -7.67
CA TYR A 112 6.22 0.73 -6.78
C TYR A 112 6.61 2.18 -6.49
N ALA A 113 6.58 3.06 -7.48
CA ALA A 113 6.86 4.49 -7.29
C ALA A 113 5.86 5.13 -6.32
N ASN A 114 4.57 4.80 -6.47
CA ASN A 114 3.50 5.28 -5.59
C ASN A 114 3.61 4.77 -4.15
N GLN A 115 4.22 3.59 -3.94
CA GLN A 115 4.53 3.07 -2.60
C GLN A 115 5.81 3.65 -2.00
N GLY A 116 6.50 4.56 -2.68
CA GLY A 116 7.81 5.07 -2.26
C GLY A 116 8.95 4.07 -2.46
N LEU A 117 8.70 2.93 -3.11
CA LEU A 117 9.68 1.88 -3.39
C LEU A 117 10.47 2.19 -4.67
N GLN A 118 11.12 3.37 -4.71
CA GLN A 118 11.74 3.91 -5.91
C GLN A 118 12.81 3.00 -6.52
N ARG A 119 13.55 2.24 -5.69
CA ARG A 119 14.52 1.25 -6.17
C ARG A 119 13.86 0.15 -7.01
N ARG A 120 12.73 -0.40 -6.54
CA ARG A 120 11.98 -1.42 -7.27
C ARG A 120 11.34 -0.84 -8.54
N ALA A 121 10.83 0.38 -8.47
CA ALA A 121 10.32 1.08 -9.65
C ALA A 121 11.40 1.21 -10.73
N LEU A 122 12.60 1.64 -10.35
CA LEU A 122 13.75 1.77 -11.25
C LEU A 122 14.15 0.45 -11.89
N GLU A 123 14.19 -0.64 -11.12
CA GLU A 123 14.47 -1.99 -11.62
C GLU A 123 13.44 -2.41 -12.69
N VAL A 124 12.15 -2.21 -12.43
CA VAL A 124 11.08 -2.55 -13.36
C VAL A 124 11.16 -1.71 -14.64
N TYR A 125 11.30 -0.38 -14.52
CA TYR A 125 11.44 0.48 -15.70
C TYR A 125 12.68 0.13 -16.52
N SER A 126 13.80 -0.15 -15.86
CA SER A 126 15.03 -0.57 -16.54
C SER A 126 14.88 -1.90 -17.25
N LYS A 127 14.11 -2.84 -16.68
CA LYS A 127 13.77 -4.10 -17.35
C LYS A 127 12.89 -3.85 -18.58
N GLY A 128 11.88 -2.98 -18.46
CA GLY A 128 11.03 -2.58 -19.59
C GLY A 128 11.82 -1.94 -20.73
N LEU A 129 12.72 -1.00 -20.42
CA LEU A 129 13.57 -0.31 -21.42
C LEU A 129 14.51 -1.26 -22.18
N LYS A 130 14.86 -2.41 -21.59
CA LYS A 130 15.66 -3.46 -22.25
C LYS A 130 14.82 -4.38 -23.14
N ALA A 131 13.53 -4.56 -22.81
CA ALA A 131 12.66 -5.55 -23.47
C ALA A 131 11.80 -4.94 -24.59
N VAL A 132 11.39 -3.68 -24.43
CA VAL A 132 10.46 -2.98 -25.33
C VAL A 132 11.23 -2.26 -26.44
N SER A 133 10.71 -2.30 -27.67
CA SER A 133 11.28 -1.57 -28.80
C SER A 133 11.23 -0.05 -28.57
N THR A 134 12.30 0.66 -28.96
CA THR A 134 12.35 2.13 -28.93
C THR A 134 11.32 2.79 -29.85
N SER A 135 10.82 2.07 -30.85
CA SER A 135 9.74 2.53 -31.75
C SER A 135 8.34 2.42 -31.14
N HIS A 136 8.19 1.76 -29.99
CA HIS A 136 6.88 1.59 -29.36
C HIS A 136 6.34 2.94 -28.86
N PRO A 137 5.07 3.30 -29.10
CA PRO A 137 4.53 4.63 -28.75
C PRO A 137 4.65 4.96 -27.25
N GLU A 138 4.49 3.95 -26.39
CA GLU A 138 4.62 4.10 -24.94
C GLU A 138 6.07 3.95 -24.40
N TYR A 139 7.10 3.76 -25.25
CA TYR A 139 8.50 3.62 -24.80
C TYR A 139 8.96 4.82 -23.96
N ARG A 140 8.56 6.04 -24.37
CA ARG A 140 8.90 7.27 -23.66
C ARG A 140 8.38 7.28 -22.22
N LEU A 141 7.24 6.64 -21.96
CA LEU A 141 6.68 6.56 -20.60
C LEU A 141 7.55 5.73 -19.66
N LEU A 142 8.25 4.71 -20.17
CA LEU A 142 9.22 3.95 -19.38
C LEU A 142 10.44 4.80 -19.03
N LEU A 143 10.89 5.62 -19.97
CA LEU A 143 12.02 6.54 -19.76
C LEU A 143 11.66 7.61 -18.72
N ASP A 144 10.51 8.26 -18.88
CA ASP A 144 10.00 9.26 -17.94
C ASP A 144 9.82 8.67 -16.54
N GLY A 145 9.27 7.45 -16.45
CA GLY A 145 9.13 6.69 -15.21
C GLY A 145 10.47 6.40 -14.54
N LYS A 146 11.48 5.97 -15.31
CA LYS A 146 12.83 5.74 -14.79
C LYS A 146 13.47 7.02 -14.27
N VAL A 147 13.45 8.10 -15.03
CA VAL A 147 14.01 9.41 -14.62
C VAL A 147 13.34 9.91 -13.35
N THR A 148 12.02 9.73 -13.25
CA THR A 148 11.27 10.08 -12.05
C THR A 148 11.72 9.22 -10.86
N ALA A 149 11.80 7.91 -11.02
CA ALA A 149 12.26 7.00 -9.95
C ALA A 149 13.70 7.32 -9.51
N GLU A 150 14.60 7.67 -10.44
CA GLU A 150 15.98 8.11 -10.14
C GLU A 150 15.99 9.41 -9.35
N LYS A 151 15.16 10.40 -9.72
CA LYS A 151 15.06 11.67 -8.98
C LYS A 151 14.65 11.45 -7.52
N TYR A 152 13.80 10.46 -7.26
CA TYR A 152 13.30 10.17 -5.91
C TYR A 152 14.07 9.05 -5.21
N ILE A 153 15.10 8.46 -5.83
CA ILE A 153 15.89 7.40 -5.21
C ILE A 153 16.69 7.98 -4.04
N GLY A 154 16.36 7.55 -2.82
CA GLY A 154 16.92 8.13 -1.60
C GLY A 154 16.16 9.32 -1.03
N HIS A 155 15.08 9.77 -1.67
CA HIS A 155 14.17 10.75 -1.10
C HIS A 155 13.38 10.08 0.04
N LYS A 156 13.85 10.24 1.28
CA LYS A 156 13.12 9.78 2.46
C LYS A 156 12.01 10.78 2.77
N VAL A 157 10.76 10.41 2.49
CA VAL A 157 9.62 11.20 2.90
C VAL A 157 9.31 10.86 4.36
N ASP A 158 9.65 11.78 5.27
CA ASP A 158 9.21 11.70 6.65
C ASP A 158 7.75 12.20 6.73
N PHE A 159 6.81 11.29 6.48
CA PHE A 159 5.39 11.60 6.41
C PHE A 159 4.85 12.11 7.75
N VAL A 160 5.31 11.59 8.89
CA VAL A 160 4.89 12.09 10.21
C VAL A 160 5.38 13.52 10.41
N ALA A 161 6.63 13.81 10.05
CA ALA A 161 7.16 15.18 10.12
C ALA A 161 6.39 16.16 9.23
N GLN A 162 5.77 15.69 8.13
CA GLN A 162 4.97 16.53 7.22
C GLN A 162 3.47 16.57 7.55
N LEU A 163 2.91 15.56 8.23
CA LEU A 163 1.47 15.47 8.49
C LEU A 163 0.98 16.57 9.45
N PRO A 164 -0.06 17.35 9.14
CA PRO A 164 -0.67 18.27 10.11
C PRO A 164 -1.06 17.55 11.41
N ILE A 165 -0.94 18.23 12.56
CA ILE A 165 -1.20 17.62 13.88
C ILE A 165 -2.66 17.16 13.98
N GLU A 166 -3.56 17.88 13.33
CA GLU A 166 -4.99 17.63 13.23
C GLU A 166 -5.30 16.27 12.59
N LEU A 167 -4.45 15.81 11.68
CA LEU A 167 -4.56 14.50 11.04
C LEU A 167 -3.85 13.40 11.82
N LEU A 168 -2.85 13.74 12.65
CA LEU A 168 -2.14 12.77 13.47
C LEU A 168 -3.00 12.24 14.61
N ASP A 169 -3.76 13.09 15.31
CA ASP A 169 -4.56 12.67 16.47
C ASP A 169 -5.54 11.51 16.17
N PRO A 170 -6.38 11.55 15.11
CA PRO A 170 -7.29 10.45 14.80
C PRO A 170 -6.54 9.18 14.38
N ILE A 171 -5.44 9.28 13.63
CA ILE A 171 -4.62 8.11 13.25
C ILE A 171 -4.04 7.45 14.51
N MET A 172 -3.46 8.25 15.41
CA MET A 172 -2.82 7.78 16.63
C MET A 172 -3.84 7.24 17.65
N ALA A 173 -5.11 7.64 17.55
CA ALA A 173 -6.19 7.06 18.34
C ALA A 173 -6.39 5.57 18.04
N HIS A 174 -6.14 5.13 16.81
CA HIS A 174 -6.28 3.72 16.40
C HIS A 174 -5.06 2.84 16.68
N LEU A 175 -3.89 3.43 16.99
CA LEU A 175 -2.68 2.68 17.31
C LEU A 175 -2.62 2.32 18.80
N ASP A 176 -2.05 1.18 19.16
CA ASP A 176 -1.84 0.83 20.56
C ASP A 176 -0.65 1.60 21.17
N CYS A 177 -0.50 1.49 22.50
CA CYS A 177 0.54 2.22 23.22
C CYS A 177 1.95 1.78 22.84
N GLU A 178 2.13 0.49 22.50
CA GLU A 178 3.40 -0.11 22.12
C GLU A 178 3.85 0.43 20.75
N THR A 179 2.97 0.38 19.75
CA THR A 179 3.20 0.93 18.41
C THR A 179 3.52 2.42 18.47
N ILE A 180 2.83 3.19 19.32
CA ILE A 180 3.14 4.62 19.52
C ILE A 180 4.51 4.81 20.19
N ALA A 181 4.86 3.99 21.18
CA ALA A 181 6.17 4.06 21.83
C ALA A 181 7.31 3.73 20.85
N GLU A 182 7.14 2.70 20.02
CA GLU A 182 8.06 2.36 18.94
C GLU A 182 8.16 3.48 17.89
N SER A 183 7.04 4.10 17.53
CA SER A 183 7.02 5.22 16.59
C SER A 183 7.83 6.42 17.10
N VAL A 184 7.81 6.67 18.41
CA VAL A 184 8.56 7.77 19.02
C VAL A 184 10.09 7.58 18.94
N VAL A 185 10.59 6.34 18.81
CA VAL A 185 12.04 6.10 18.68
C VAL A 185 12.56 6.19 17.25
N VAL A 186 11.67 6.26 16.25
CA VAL A 186 12.04 6.33 14.81
C VAL A 186 12.93 7.52 14.49
N SER A 187 12.58 8.72 14.98
CA SER A 187 13.39 9.92 14.79
C SER A 187 13.11 11.00 15.83
N LYS A 188 14.04 11.96 15.98
CA LYS A 188 13.84 13.13 16.86
C LYS A 188 12.63 13.99 16.42
N ALA A 189 12.38 14.07 15.11
CA ALA A 189 11.25 14.81 14.56
C ALA A 189 9.92 14.12 14.90
N TRP A 190 9.86 12.79 14.75
CA TRP A 190 8.70 11.97 15.16
C TRP A 190 8.42 12.14 16.63
N LYS A 191 9.44 11.96 17.48
CA LYS A 191 9.30 12.15 18.93
C LYS A 191 8.67 13.50 19.25
N LYS A 192 9.26 14.60 18.75
CA LYS A 192 8.76 15.95 19.01
C LYS A 192 7.29 16.08 18.62
N LYS A 193 6.92 15.61 17.44
CA LYS A 193 5.58 15.80 16.87
C LYS A 193 4.52 14.87 17.47
N LEU A 194 4.85 13.61 17.70
CA LEU A 194 3.97 12.68 18.41
C LEU A 194 3.78 13.13 19.85
N THR A 195 4.79 13.69 20.51
CA THR A 195 4.61 14.27 21.85
C THR A 195 3.80 15.55 21.88
N SER A 196 3.53 16.22 20.75
CA SER A 196 2.57 17.34 20.70
C SER A 196 1.12 16.88 20.51
N VAL A 197 0.89 15.61 20.17
CA VAL A 197 -0.45 15.03 19.98
C VAL A 197 -0.98 14.53 21.32
N LYS A 198 -2.16 15.02 21.74
CA LYS A 198 -2.73 14.73 23.08
C LYS A 198 -2.98 13.23 23.28
N THR A 199 -3.50 12.53 22.27
CA THR A 199 -3.74 11.08 22.35
C THR A 199 -2.43 10.30 22.57
N CYS A 200 -1.37 10.67 21.86
CA CYS A 200 -0.04 10.08 22.06
C CYS A 200 0.52 10.38 23.45
N GLN A 201 0.38 11.60 23.97
CA GLN A 201 0.85 11.96 25.31
C GLN A 201 0.23 11.05 26.38
N ILE A 202 -1.09 10.85 26.32
CA ILE A 202 -1.81 10.00 27.27
C ILE A 202 -1.32 8.56 27.16
N LYS A 203 -1.26 7.99 25.94
CA LYS A 203 -0.83 6.61 25.71
C LYS A 203 0.62 6.36 26.12
N LEU A 204 1.53 7.30 25.83
CA LEU A 204 2.93 7.22 26.24
C LEU A 204 3.10 7.32 27.77
N ALA A 205 2.30 8.14 28.45
CA ALA A 205 2.33 8.23 29.91
C ALA A 205 1.88 6.92 30.55
N ILE A 206 0.83 6.30 30.02
CA ILE A 206 0.35 4.97 30.44
C ILE A 206 1.45 3.92 30.22
N PHE A 207 2.03 3.88 29.01
CA PHE A 207 3.08 2.93 28.66
C PHE A 207 4.30 3.03 29.59
N ARG A 208 4.81 4.24 29.82
CA ARG A 208 5.95 4.45 30.72
C ARG A 208 5.63 4.06 32.16
N ARG A 209 4.42 4.34 32.63
CA ARG A 209 3.99 3.91 33.96
C ARG A 209 3.97 2.39 34.03
N ALA A 210 3.41 1.70 33.04
CA ALA A 210 3.44 0.24 32.99
C ALA A 210 4.89 -0.30 33.03
N GLN A 211 5.81 0.24 32.23
CA GLN A 211 7.22 -0.19 32.24
C GLN A 211 7.87 -0.07 33.63
N VAL A 212 7.68 1.04 34.35
CA VAL A 212 8.23 1.23 35.71
C VAL A 212 7.69 0.19 36.71
N TRP A 213 6.47 -0.32 36.50
CA TRP A 213 5.93 -1.39 37.34
C TRP A 213 6.52 -2.76 36.98
N PHE A 214 6.87 -2.99 35.71
CA PHE A 214 7.40 -4.27 35.23
C PHE A 214 8.93 -4.38 35.34
N ASP A 215 9.69 -3.28 35.20
CA ASP A 215 11.16 -3.30 35.24
C ASP A 215 11.74 -3.85 36.57
N PRO A 216 11.20 -3.52 37.76
CA PRO A 216 11.65 -4.14 39.01
C PRO A 216 11.27 -5.62 39.11
N LEU A 217 10.17 -6.05 38.48
CA LEU A 217 9.73 -7.45 38.48
C LEU A 217 10.63 -8.32 37.60
N VAL A 218 11.05 -7.78 36.45
CA VAL A 218 11.97 -8.46 35.52
C VAL A 218 13.40 -8.52 36.09
N ASN A 219 13.88 -7.46 36.75
CA ASN A 219 15.26 -7.38 37.19
C ASN A 219 15.56 -8.01 38.56
N HIS A 220 14.56 -8.24 39.42
CA HIS A 220 14.80 -8.79 40.78
C HIS A 220 14.44 -10.26 40.98
N ASN A 221 13.92 -10.99 39.98
CA ASN A 221 13.50 -12.37 40.22
C ASN A 221 13.63 -13.30 39.00
N SER A 222 14.85 -13.50 38.50
CA SER A 222 15.18 -14.54 37.52
C SER A 222 15.00 -15.99 38.06
N ARG A 223 14.51 -16.16 39.28
CA ARG A 223 14.31 -17.47 39.93
C ARG A 223 12.89 -18.03 39.77
N TRP A 224 11.94 -17.25 39.24
CA TRP A 224 10.51 -17.63 39.11
C TRP A 224 9.98 -17.36 37.69
N LEU A 225 10.63 -17.94 36.68
CA LEU A 225 10.33 -17.67 35.26
C LEU A 225 8.92 -18.07 34.78
N PRO A 226 8.36 -19.26 35.11
CA PRO A 226 7.12 -19.73 34.46
C PRO A 226 5.88 -18.87 34.81
N ALA A 227 5.73 -18.49 36.08
CA ALA A 227 4.61 -17.66 36.52
C ALA A 227 4.73 -16.19 36.06
N HIS A 228 5.93 -15.76 35.69
CA HIS A 228 6.21 -14.39 35.24
C HIS A 228 5.86 -14.19 33.77
N GLU A 229 6.12 -15.19 32.90
CA GLU A 229 5.70 -15.13 31.49
C GLU A 229 4.18 -15.09 31.36
N ASP A 230 3.45 -15.93 32.11
CA ASP A 230 1.99 -15.94 32.09
C ASP A 230 1.38 -14.63 32.61
N ALA A 231 1.96 -14.01 33.64
CA ALA A 231 1.52 -12.71 34.12
C ALA A 231 1.79 -11.60 33.10
N VAL A 232 2.97 -11.57 32.48
CA VAL A 232 3.31 -10.58 31.44
C VAL A 232 2.45 -10.77 30.19
N VAL A 233 2.19 -12.02 29.76
CA VAL A 233 1.29 -12.34 28.65
C VAL A 233 -0.15 -11.95 28.99
N TYR A 234 -0.63 -12.27 30.19
CA TYR A 234 -1.96 -11.87 30.68
C TYR A 234 -2.13 -10.36 30.72
N TYR A 235 -1.15 -9.62 31.25
CA TYR A 235 -1.21 -8.16 31.29
C TYR A 235 -1.06 -7.56 29.89
N ARG A 236 -0.22 -8.11 29.01
CA ARG A 236 -0.15 -7.69 27.59
C ARG A 236 -1.47 -7.95 26.86
N GLN A 237 -2.16 -9.06 27.13
CA GLN A 237 -3.49 -9.35 26.58
C GLN A 237 -4.57 -8.45 27.15
N GLN A 238 -4.54 -8.13 28.44
CA GLN A 238 -5.44 -7.14 29.06
C GLN A 238 -5.19 -5.73 28.54
N LEU A 239 -3.93 -5.35 28.30
CA LEU A 239 -3.57 -4.09 27.63
C LEU A 239 -4.01 -4.08 26.16
N LYS A 240 -4.22 -5.23 25.50
CA LYS A 240 -4.86 -5.27 24.17
C LYS A 240 -6.39 -5.12 24.22
N LEU A 241 -7.01 -5.22 25.40
CA LEU A 241 -8.45 -5.15 25.60
C LEU A 241 -8.85 -3.83 26.27
N ASP A 242 -9.49 -2.97 25.47
CA ASP A 242 -10.18 -1.72 25.83
C ASP A 242 -9.72 -0.98 27.12
N PHE A 243 -8.80 -0.05 26.90
CA PHE A 243 -8.17 0.79 27.93
C PHE A 243 -9.12 1.76 28.66
N GLY A 244 -10.37 1.95 28.20
CA GLY A 244 -11.37 2.70 28.96
C GLY A 244 -11.57 2.12 30.37
N SER A 245 -11.50 0.79 30.49
CA SER A 245 -11.58 0.06 31.75
C SER A 245 -10.32 0.22 32.62
N ILE A 246 -9.14 0.22 31.99
CA ILE A 246 -7.85 0.28 32.69
C ILE A 246 -7.60 1.69 33.23
N ALA A 247 -7.87 2.75 32.46
CA ALA A 247 -7.77 4.13 32.95
C ALA A 247 -8.74 4.42 34.10
N ALA A 248 -9.97 3.89 34.02
CA ALA A 248 -10.95 3.98 35.12
C ALA A 248 -10.52 3.21 36.38
N ARG A 249 -9.78 2.09 36.23
CA ARG A 249 -9.21 1.32 37.34
C ARG A 249 -7.94 1.95 37.91
N LEU A 250 -7.08 2.52 37.09
CA LEU A 250 -5.86 3.21 37.52
C LEU A 250 -6.18 4.54 38.22
N GLY A 251 -7.26 5.23 37.82
CA GLY A 251 -7.78 6.41 38.53
C GLY A 251 -8.41 6.07 39.89
N ARG A 252 -8.87 4.83 40.10
CA ARG A 252 -9.38 4.34 41.38
C ARG A 252 -8.32 3.49 42.10
N LYS A 253 -7.31 4.21 42.63
CA LYS A 253 -6.38 3.78 43.68
C LYS A 253 -5.31 2.75 43.26
N ASP A 254 -4.06 3.23 43.25
CA ASP A 254 -2.78 2.47 43.29
C ASP A 254 -2.77 1.31 44.33
N THR A 255 -3.68 1.30 45.31
CA THR A 255 -3.83 0.24 46.31
C THR A 255 -4.62 -0.98 45.84
N ALA A 256 -5.61 -0.84 44.95
CA ALA A 256 -6.46 -1.96 44.57
C ALA A 256 -5.74 -2.94 43.62
N VAL A 257 -4.96 -2.42 42.69
CA VAL A 257 -4.12 -3.23 41.78
C VAL A 257 -2.99 -3.91 42.56
N LYS A 258 -2.32 -3.19 43.48
CA LYS A 258 -1.37 -3.79 44.42
C LYS A 258 -2.01 -4.89 45.24
N ALA A 259 -3.19 -4.66 45.82
CA ALA A 259 -3.89 -5.65 46.63
C ALA A 259 -4.25 -6.91 45.83
N ARG A 260 -4.74 -6.75 44.59
CA ARG A 260 -5.08 -7.88 43.71
C ARG A 260 -3.84 -8.69 43.29
N TYR A 261 -2.72 -8.03 43.02
CA TYR A 261 -1.44 -8.69 42.75
C TYR A 261 -0.97 -9.50 43.97
N TYR A 262 -0.97 -8.90 45.17
CA TYR A 262 -0.62 -9.60 46.40
C TYR A 262 -1.59 -10.75 46.72
N GLU A 263 -2.87 -10.62 46.40
CA GLU A 263 -3.86 -11.68 46.56
C GLU A 263 -3.57 -12.87 45.64
N ILE A 264 -3.28 -12.62 44.35
CA ILE A 264 -2.92 -13.68 43.39
C ILE A 264 -1.61 -14.35 43.80
N HIS A 265 -0.59 -13.58 44.19
CA HIS A 265 0.67 -14.12 44.70
C HIS A 265 0.50 -14.92 46.00
N SER A 266 -0.39 -14.47 46.89
CA SER A 266 -0.70 -15.17 48.14
C SER A 266 -1.41 -16.49 47.90
N ARG A 267 -2.31 -16.57 46.90
CA ARG A 267 -2.98 -17.83 46.53
C ARG A 267 -2.01 -18.82 45.92
N TYR A 268 -1.16 -18.36 44.99
CA TYR A 268 -0.12 -19.21 44.39
C TYR A 268 0.85 -19.75 45.43
N SER A 269 1.27 -18.93 46.41
CA SER A 269 2.14 -19.35 47.51
C SER A 269 1.49 -20.36 48.46
N GLN A 270 0.15 -20.39 48.56
CA GLN A 270 -0.58 -21.38 49.35
C GLN A 270 -0.75 -22.70 48.59
N GLU A 271 -0.88 -22.64 47.27
CA GLU A 271 -1.08 -23.82 46.41
C GLU A 271 0.25 -24.53 46.09
N SER A 272 1.40 -23.84 46.11
CA SER A 272 2.71 -24.41 45.75
C SER A 272 3.52 -25.00 46.93
N GLY A 273 2.94 -25.15 48.13
CA GLY A 273 3.53 -25.93 49.23
C GLY A 273 4.90 -25.48 49.75
N GLY A 274 5.28 -24.21 49.61
CA GLY A 274 6.57 -23.66 50.06
C GLY A 274 6.49 -22.95 51.41
N ASP A 275 7.51 -23.14 52.25
CA ASP A 275 7.62 -22.67 53.63
C ASP A 275 7.16 -21.22 53.89
N ARG A 276 6.39 -21.05 54.98
CA ARG A 276 5.82 -19.78 55.44
C ARG A 276 6.91 -18.79 55.86
N VAL A 277 7.17 -17.77 55.03
CA VAL A 277 7.84 -16.54 55.49
C VAL A 277 6.78 -15.49 55.84
N SER A 278 6.73 -15.09 57.12
CA SER A 278 5.81 -14.08 57.65
C SER A 278 6.25 -12.68 57.22
N CYS A 279 5.56 -12.07 56.26
CA CYS A 279 5.71 -10.64 55.95
C CYS A 279 4.81 -9.80 56.88
N ARG A 280 5.35 -9.25 57.97
CA ARG A 280 4.70 -8.19 58.74
C ARG A 280 4.88 -6.84 58.03
N LEU A 281 3.78 -6.14 57.78
CA LEU A 281 3.77 -4.73 57.35
C LEU A 281 4.27 -3.82 58.48
N PRO A 282 5.13 -2.81 58.22
CA PRO A 282 5.45 -1.80 59.22
C PRO A 282 4.29 -0.80 59.32
N LEU A 283 3.54 -0.86 60.42
CA LEU A 283 2.59 0.18 60.82
C LEU A 283 3.39 1.40 61.31
N ARG A 284 3.31 2.52 60.57
CA ARG A 284 3.79 3.84 61.04
C ARG A 284 2.99 4.28 62.26
N GLN A 285 3.61 4.28 63.44
CA GLN A 285 3.12 5.04 64.59
C GLN A 285 3.38 6.54 64.34
N LYS A 286 2.31 7.34 64.37
CA LYS A 286 2.42 8.80 64.54
C LYS A 286 2.78 9.05 66.02
N GLN A 287 3.95 9.61 66.28
CA GLN A 287 4.23 10.24 67.57
C GLN A 287 3.66 11.65 67.55
N GLN A 288 2.75 11.93 68.49
CA GLN A 288 2.44 13.27 68.95
C GLN A 288 3.35 13.55 70.15
N HIS A 289 4.14 14.61 70.06
CA HIS A 289 4.49 15.51 71.15
C HIS A 289 4.74 16.90 70.55
#